data_AF-A0A972E523-F1
#
_entry.id   AF-A0A972E523-F1
#
_cell.length_a   1.000
_cell.length_b   1.000
_cell.length_c   1.000
_cell.angle_alpha   90.00
_cell.angle_beta   90.00
_cell.angle_gamma   90.00
#
_symmetry.space_group_name_H-M   'P 1'
#
loop_
_entity.id
_entity.type
_entity.pdbx_description
1 polymer ?
#
loop_
_entity_poly.entity_id
_entity_poly.type
_entity_poly.pdbx_seq_one_letter_code
_entity_poly.pdbx_strand_id
1 'polypeptide(L)'
;MSFSKYLFILTLLFLCATGLLLTVVSILLMDAHEIQTFSSRLYQFSYDLSQTVIQAHYDLPYSDEPIRLFRESMTRFLEQPMLRFSLLYDPGGVFKDLVRKIRTVVDHFLEVPEGPDPNDLIISYFDVRPSLDELIGRYRLVSETTLSRIVYAIFFSLGMLLALAILTVFLVFYPLMKDMQNLSENRRSWIVFKEFKSYKLKNRSVKRDE
;
A
#
# COMPACT_ATOMS: atom_id res chain seq x y z
N MET A 1 -13.47 -20.79 -29.65
CA MET A 1 -13.97 -20.19 -28.39
C MET A 1 -14.90 -19.04 -28.76
N SER A 2 -16.12 -18.96 -28.23
CA SER A 2 -17.07 -17.87 -28.59
C SER A 2 -16.48 -16.52 -28.15
N PHE A 3 -16.54 -15.50 -29.01
CA PHE A 3 -16.05 -14.14 -28.77
C PHE A 3 -16.56 -13.56 -27.43
N SER A 4 -17.79 -13.88 -27.04
CA SER A 4 -18.38 -13.53 -25.74
C SER A 4 -17.64 -14.16 -24.55
N LYS A 5 -17.20 -15.43 -24.66
CA LYS A 5 -16.42 -16.09 -23.60
C LYS A 5 -15.01 -15.51 -23.48
N TYR A 6 -14.42 -15.11 -24.60
CA TYR A 6 -13.11 -14.45 -24.63
C TYR A 6 -13.15 -13.08 -23.94
N LEU A 7 -14.12 -12.23 -24.30
CA LEU A 7 -14.33 -10.92 -23.66
C LEU A 7 -14.59 -11.05 -22.16
N PHE A 8 -15.42 -12.01 -21.75
CA PHE A 8 -15.71 -12.25 -20.34
C PHE A 8 -14.47 -12.66 -19.52
N ILE A 9 -13.63 -13.54 -20.07
CA ILE A 9 -12.38 -13.93 -19.39
C ILE A 9 -11.41 -12.76 -19.33
N LEU A 10 -11.31 -11.99 -20.41
CA LEU A 10 -10.42 -10.82 -20.46
C LEU A 10 -10.83 -9.77 -19.41
N THR A 11 -12.12 -9.42 -19.33
CA THR A 11 -12.62 -8.47 -18.34
C THR A 11 -12.44 -8.97 -16.90
N LEU A 12 -12.64 -10.27 -16.65
CA LEU A 12 -12.40 -10.87 -15.35
C LEU A 12 -10.92 -10.75 -14.95
N LEU A 13 -9.99 -11.02 -15.88
CA LEU A 13 -8.56 -10.87 -15.65
C LEU A 13 -8.17 -9.41 -15.35
N PHE A 14 -8.74 -8.46 -16.08
CA PHE A 14 -8.54 -7.03 -15.80
C PHE A 14 -9.06 -6.64 -14.41
N LEU A 15 -10.25 -7.11 -14.03
CA LEU A 15 -10.84 -6.84 -12.73
C LEU A 15 -9.95 -7.38 -11.60
N CYS A 16 -9.48 -8.63 -11.72
CA CYS A 16 -8.55 -9.24 -10.76
C CYS A 16 -7.22 -8.47 -10.69
N ALA A 17 -6.63 -8.12 -11.82
CA ALA A 17 -5.35 -7.38 -11.86
C ALA A 17 -5.48 -5.99 -11.22
N THR A 18 -6.59 -5.30 -11.50
CA THR A 18 -6.90 -3.97 -10.92
C THR A 18 -7.09 -4.09 -9.40
N GLY A 19 -7.86 -5.09 -8.95
CA GLY A 19 -8.07 -5.36 -7.53
C GLY A 19 -6.76 -5.65 -6.79
N LEU A 20 -5.89 -6.49 -7.38
CA LEU A 20 -4.57 -6.77 -6.82
C LEU A 20 -3.70 -5.52 -6.72
N LEU A 21 -3.62 -4.71 -7.79
CA LEU A 21 -2.84 -3.47 -7.78
C LEU A 21 -3.36 -2.47 -6.74
N LEU A 22 -4.68 -2.33 -6.60
CA LEU A 22 -5.27 -1.49 -5.57
C LEU A 22 -4.91 -1.97 -4.16
N THR A 23 -4.97 -3.29 -3.90
CA THR A 23 -4.54 -3.82 -2.59
C THR A 23 -3.07 -3.55 -2.31
N VAL A 24 -2.20 -3.67 -3.31
CA VAL A 24 -0.76 -3.34 -3.17
C VAL A 24 -0.57 -1.87 -2.83
N VAL A 25 -1.24 -0.96 -3.55
CA VAL A 25 -1.16 0.49 -3.28
C VAL A 25 -1.66 0.83 -1.88
N SER A 26 -2.79 0.25 -1.45
CA SER A 26 -3.32 0.47 -0.10
C SER A 26 -2.35 0.02 0.99
N ILE A 27 -1.71 -1.13 0.81
CA ILE A 27 -0.71 -1.64 1.75
C ILE A 27 0.50 -0.71 1.80
N LEU A 28 1.03 -0.32 0.64
CA LEU A 28 2.18 0.60 0.56
C LEU A 28 1.89 1.96 1.21
N LEU A 29 0.68 2.49 1.06
CA LEU A 29 0.25 3.73 1.73
C LEU A 29 0.18 3.57 3.24
N MET A 30 -0.35 2.44 3.71
CA MET A 30 -0.37 2.11 5.13
C MET A 30 1.07 2.03 5.66
N ASP A 31 1.96 1.31 4.97
CA ASP A 31 3.38 1.15 5.32
C ASP A 31 4.10 2.49 5.44
N ALA A 32 3.88 3.39 4.48
CA ALA A 32 4.44 4.74 4.55
C ALA A 32 3.98 5.51 5.79
N HIS A 33 2.69 5.42 6.12
CA HIS A 33 2.11 6.10 7.26
C HIS A 33 2.67 5.59 8.60
N GLU A 34 2.80 4.27 8.75
CA GLU A 34 3.34 3.70 9.98
C GLU A 34 4.85 3.93 10.12
N ILE A 35 5.63 3.88 9.04
CA ILE A 35 7.07 4.23 9.10
C ILE A 35 7.24 5.68 9.56
N GLN A 36 6.42 6.61 9.06
CA GLN A 36 6.44 8.01 9.50
C GLN A 36 6.03 8.16 10.97
N THR A 37 4.97 7.45 11.38
CA THR A 37 4.47 7.48 12.77
C THR A 37 5.47 6.86 13.73
N PHE A 38 6.13 5.78 13.34
CA PHE A 38 7.16 5.15 14.13
C PHE A 38 8.39 6.06 14.25
N SER A 39 8.77 6.73 13.16
CA SER A 39 9.82 7.74 13.16
C SER A 39 9.55 8.86 14.19
N SER A 40 8.35 9.45 14.16
CA SER A 40 8.00 10.51 15.11
C SER A 40 8.01 10.02 16.56
N ARG A 41 7.48 8.83 16.83
CA ARG A 41 7.48 8.20 18.16
C ARG A 41 8.90 7.91 18.66
N LEU A 42 9.80 7.48 17.78
CA LEU A 42 11.20 7.23 18.15
C LEU A 42 11.91 8.51 18.60
N TYR A 43 11.66 9.64 17.92
CA TYR A 43 12.20 10.94 18.34
C TYR A 43 11.58 11.42 19.65
N GLN A 44 10.27 11.29 19.81
CA GLN A 44 9.59 11.62 21.06
C GLN A 44 10.14 10.79 22.22
N PHE A 45 10.32 9.48 22.02
CA PHE A 45 10.92 8.60 23.00
C PHE A 45 12.33 9.04 23.41
N SER A 46 13.21 9.32 22.44
CA SER A 46 14.57 9.81 22.74
C SER A 46 14.55 11.10 23.56
N TYR A 47 13.63 12.02 23.24
CA TYR A 47 13.44 13.25 24.01
C TYR A 47 12.91 12.99 25.43
N ASP A 48 11.84 12.20 25.55
CA ASP A 48 11.22 11.87 26.85
C ASP A 48 12.20 11.13 27.75
N LEU A 49 12.97 10.19 27.19
CA LEU A 49 14.03 9.47 27.89
C LEU A 49 15.09 10.44 28.45
N SER A 50 15.54 11.39 27.62
CA SER A 50 16.49 12.41 28.08
C SER A 50 15.88 13.30 29.19
N GLN A 51 14.59 13.64 29.12
CA GLN A 51 13.91 14.43 30.15
C GLN A 51 13.78 13.65 31.46
N THR A 52 13.38 12.39 31.41
CA THR A 52 13.28 11.51 32.58
C THR A 52 14.61 11.40 33.30
N VAL A 53 15.72 11.24 32.56
CA VAL A 53 17.06 11.17 33.15
C VAL A 53 17.49 12.50 33.77
N ILE A 54 17.15 13.63 33.13
CA ILE A 54 17.38 14.96 33.71
C ILE A 54 16.60 15.11 35.02
N GLN A 55 15.32 14.71 35.04
CA GLN A 55 14.49 14.76 36.24
C GLN A 55 15.07 13.90 37.35
N ALA A 56 15.47 12.66 37.05
CA ALA A 56 16.14 11.77 37.99
C ALA A 56 17.47 12.37 38.53
N HIS A 57 18.25 13.04 37.67
CA HIS A 57 19.49 13.70 38.08
C HIS A 57 19.28 14.86 39.07
N TYR A 58 18.11 15.50 39.04
CA TYR A 58 17.75 16.60 39.93
C TYR A 58 16.78 16.18 41.06
N ASP A 59 16.63 14.88 41.32
CA ASP A 59 15.68 14.31 42.31
C ASP A 59 14.22 14.79 42.12
N LEU A 60 13.84 15.09 40.87
CA LEU A 60 12.48 15.47 40.51
C LEU A 60 11.61 14.22 40.25
N PRO A 61 10.30 14.28 40.52
CA PRO A 61 9.39 13.18 40.21
C PRO A 61 9.34 12.95 38.69
N TYR A 62 9.54 11.70 38.27
CA TYR A 62 9.47 11.26 36.88
C TYR A 62 8.49 10.08 36.71
N SER A 63 8.12 9.78 35.45
CA SER A 63 7.17 8.70 35.11
C SER A 63 7.78 7.73 34.11
N ASP A 64 7.55 6.43 34.33
CA ASP A 64 7.96 5.33 33.43
C ASP A 64 6.97 5.10 32.27
N GLU A 65 5.84 5.81 32.26
CA GLU A 65 4.77 5.63 31.30
C GLU A 65 5.20 5.84 29.83
N PRO A 66 5.98 6.87 29.45
CA PRO A 66 6.42 7.07 28.07
C PRO A 66 7.25 5.90 27.54
N ILE A 67 8.06 5.33 28.42
CA ILE A 67 8.99 4.25 28.09
C ILE A 67 8.22 2.94 27.87
N ARG A 68 7.23 2.65 28.74
CA ARG A 68 6.33 1.51 28.57
C ARG A 68 5.51 1.60 27.27
N LEU A 69 4.95 2.78 26.98
CA LEU A 69 4.18 3.01 25.75
C LEU A 69 5.03 2.82 24.49
N PHE A 70 6.29 3.24 24.54
CA PHE A 70 7.23 3.03 23.43
C PHE A 70 7.55 1.55 23.21
N ARG A 71 7.78 0.76 24.27
CA ARG A 71 7.98 -0.71 24.17
C ARG A 71 6.79 -1.40 23.50
N GLU A 72 5.57 -1.05 23.88
CA GLU A 72 4.36 -1.57 23.23
C GLU A 72 4.32 -1.20 21.74
N SER A 73 4.66 0.05 21.40
CA SER A 73 4.71 0.51 20.02
C SER A 73 5.72 -0.26 19.17
N MET A 74 6.93 -0.51 19.70
CA MET A 74 7.97 -1.30 19.03
C MET A 74 7.53 -2.74 18.76
N THR A 75 6.86 -3.34 19.74
CA THR A 75 6.37 -4.72 19.66
C THR A 75 5.28 -4.82 18.60
N ARG A 76 4.29 -3.93 18.63
CA ARG A 76 3.22 -3.88 17.62
C ARG A 76 3.78 -3.68 16.21
N PHE A 77 4.70 -2.75 16.03
CA PHE A 77 5.30 -2.46 14.73
C PHE A 77 6.03 -3.68 14.13
N LEU A 78 6.72 -4.47 14.96
CA LEU A 78 7.40 -5.70 14.53
C LEU A 78 6.46 -6.89 14.28
N GLU A 79 5.27 -6.89 14.87
CA GLU A 79 4.27 -7.96 14.74
C GLU A 79 3.28 -7.71 13.61
N GLN A 80 3.14 -6.47 13.14
CA GLN A 80 2.19 -6.10 12.08
C GLN A 80 2.50 -6.76 10.72
N PRO A 81 1.46 -7.02 9.90
CA PRO A 81 1.61 -7.57 8.55
C PRO A 81 2.45 -6.68 7.60
N MET A 82 2.76 -5.44 8.00
CA MET A 82 3.69 -4.51 7.34
C MET A 82 5.02 -5.14 6.96
N LEU A 83 5.61 -5.93 7.85
CA LEU A 83 6.90 -6.56 7.58
C LEU A 83 6.82 -7.72 6.57
N ARG A 84 5.63 -8.09 6.09
CA ARG A 84 5.45 -9.15 5.08
C ARG A 84 5.63 -8.66 3.66
N PHE A 85 5.32 -7.38 3.37
CA PHE A 85 5.53 -6.78 2.05
C PHE A 85 6.81 -5.93 1.95
N SER A 86 7.66 -6.00 2.98
CA SER A 86 8.98 -5.35 2.98
C SER A 86 9.86 -5.74 1.79
N LEU A 87 9.61 -6.89 1.14
CA LEU A 87 10.29 -7.26 -0.11
C LEU A 87 10.19 -6.20 -1.22
N LEU A 88 9.14 -5.37 -1.22
CA LEU A 88 8.94 -4.33 -2.24
C LEU A 88 9.84 -3.11 -2.04
N TYR A 89 10.28 -2.82 -0.82
CA TYR A 89 11.01 -1.57 -0.49
C TYR A 89 12.26 -1.77 0.37
N ASP A 90 12.31 -2.84 1.16
CA ASP A 90 13.43 -3.33 1.97
C ASP A 90 13.78 -4.80 1.64
N PRO A 91 14.23 -5.10 0.40
CA PRO A 91 14.57 -6.46 -0.02
C PRO A 91 15.75 -7.07 0.75
N GLY A 92 16.63 -6.22 1.30
CA GLY A 92 17.78 -6.65 2.11
C GLY A 92 17.48 -6.81 3.60
N GLY A 93 16.26 -6.47 4.05
CA GLY A 93 15.89 -6.52 5.47
C GLY A 93 16.65 -5.51 6.35
N VAL A 94 17.27 -4.48 5.76
CA VAL A 94 18.11 -3.50 6.45
C VAL A 94 17.28 -2.66 7.41
N PHE A 95 16.10 -2.22 6.97
CA PHE A 95 15.19 -1.47 7.80
C PHE A 95 14.65 -2.33 8.94
N LYS A 96 14.24 -3.57 8.64
CA LYS A 96 13.78 -4.52 9.66
C LYS A 96 14.84 -4.82 10.72
N ASP A 97 16.08 -5.03 10.31
CA ASP A 97 17.20 -5.29 11.22
C ASP A 97 17.51 -4.09 12.11
N LEU A 98 17.42 -2.87 11.55
CA LEU A 98 17.62 -1.65 12.29
C LEU A 98 16.57 -1.44 13.38
N VAL A 99 15.29 -1.67 13.07
CA VAL A 99 14.20 -1.61 14.07
C VAL A 99 14.41 -2.66 15.16
N ARG A 100 14.88 -3.87 14.80
CA ARG A 100 15.22 -4.91 15.80
C ARG A 100 16.37 -4.47 16.72
N LYS A 101 17.40 -3.83 16.17
CA LYS A 101 18.51 -3.28 16.97
C LYS A 101 18.05 -2.20 17.93
N ILE A 102 17.22 -1.26 17.46
CA ILE A 102 16.59 -0.25 18.33
C ILE A 102 15.82 -0.92 19.46
N ARG A 103 15.01 -1.94 19.15
CA ARG A 103 14.27 -2.70 20.17
C ARG A 103 15.22 -3.30 21.21
N THR A 104 16.30 -3.93 20.77
CA THR A 104 17.25 -4.60 21.68
C THR A 104 17.88 -3.60 22.65
N VAL A 105 18.27 -2.43 22.15
CA VAL A 105 18.84 -1.34 22.94
C VAL A 105 17.82 -0.79 23.96
N VAL A 106 16.56 -0.64 23.55
CA VAL A 106 15.46 -0.17 24.40
C VAL A 106 15.07 -1.21 25.45
N ASP A 107 15.02 -2.49 25.07
CA ASP A 107 14.71 -3.59 25.98
C ASP A 107 15.83 -3.72 27.02
N HIS A 108 17.10 -3.58 26.63
CA HIS A 108 18.24 -3.56 27.54
C HIS A 108 18.19 -2.41 28.55
N PHE A 109 17.84 -1.19 28.11
CA PHE A 109 17.62 -0.05 29.00
C PHE A 109 16.50 -0.32 30.03
N LEU A 110 15.51 -1.13 29.67
CA LEU A 110 14.32 -1.39 30.48
C LEU A 110 14.38 -2.67 31.33
N GLU A 111 15.44 -3.47 31.20
CA GLU A 111 15.68 -4.62 32.09
C GLU A 111 16.34 -4.20 33.42
N VAL A 112 16.60 -2.90 33.62
CA VAL A 112 17.00 -2.35 34.92
C VAL A 112 15.84 -2.59 35.92
N PRO A 113 16.08 -3.31 37.02
CA PRO A 113 15.02 -3.84 37.88
C PRO A 113 14.15 -2.74 38.52
N GLU A 114 12.86 -3.04 38.68
CA GLU A 114 11.84 -2.18 39.29
C GLU A 114 12.29 -1.68 40.67
N GLY A 115 12.54 -0.37 40.74
CA GLY A 115 12.96 0.37 41.94
C GLY A 115 14.36 0.98 41.79
N PRO A 116 14.61 1.88 40.82
CA PRO A 116 15.97 2.31 40.54
C PRO A 116 16.36 3.39 41.55
N ASP A 117 17.53 3.19 42.17
CA ASP A 117 18.34 4.34 42.58
C ASP A 117 18.44 5.27 41.36
N PRO A 118 18.14 6.57 41.48
CA PRO A 118 18.29 7.54 40.39
C PRO A 118 19.65 7.43 39.70
N ASN A 119 20.69 7.02 40.44
CA ASN A 119 22.03 6.77 39.89
C ASN A 119 22.07 5.61 38.90
N ASP A 120 21.36 4.51 39.13
CA ASP A 120 21.33 3.36 38.22
C ASP A 120 20.67 3.73 36.89
N LEU A 121 19.58 4.50 36.94
CA LEU A 121 18.89 5.01 35.75
C LEU A 121 19.81 5.92 34.92
N ILE A 122 20.54 6.82 35.59
CA ILE A 122 21.49 7.74 34.96
C ILE A 122 22.64 6.95 34.31
N ILE A 123 23.22 5.98 35.02
CA ILE A 123 24.32 5.15 34.53
C ILE A 123 23.87 4.34 33.31
N SER A 124 22.73 3.65 33.39
CA SER A 124 22.18 2.87 32.28
C SER A 124 21.84 3.74 31.08
N TYR A 125 21.34 4.97 31.29
CA TYR A 125 21.13 5.90 30.19
C TYR A 125 22.43 6.29 29.48
N PHE A 126 23.48 6.64 30.23
CA PHE A 126 24.75 7.04 29.63
C PHE A 126 25.45 5.89 28.90
N ASP A 127 25.22 4.64 29.32
CA ASP A 127 25.71 3.44 28.62
C ASP A 127 24.98 3.23 27.28
N VAL A 128 23.65 3.40 27.28
CA VAL A 128 22.79 3.12 26.11
C VAL A 128 22.75 4.29 25.12
N ARG A 129 22.81 5.54 25.60
CA ARG A 129 22.61 6.76 24.80
C ARG A 129 23.45 6.84 23.52
N PRO A 130 24.78 6.57 23.51
CA PRO A 130 25.57 6.65 22.29
C PRO A 130 25.06 5.70 21.20
N SER A 131 24.68 4.49 21.61
CA SER A 131 24.12 3.49 20.69
C SER A 131 22.73 3.88 20.19
N LEU A 132 21.90 4.46 21.06
CA LEU A 132 20.57 4.92 20.70
C LEU A 132 20.63 6.10 19.71
N ASP A 133 21.48 7.10 19.96
CA ASP A 133 21.67 8.24 19.08
C ASP A 133 22.20 7.81 17.70
N GLU A 134 23.16 6.87 17.66
CA GLU A 134 23.65 6.30 16.40
C GLU A 134 22.54 5.57 15.64
N LEU A 135 21.76 4.73 16.33
CA LEU A 135 20.67 3.97 15.72
C LEU A 135 19.55 4.87 15.21
N ILE A 136 19.20 5.94 15.94
CA ILE A 136 18.23 6.94 15.51
C ILE A 136 18.74 7.68 14.25
N GLY A 137 20.02 8.07 14.25
CA GLY A 137 20.64 8.71 13.09
C GLY A 137 20.62 7.81 11.85
N ARG A 138 20.98 6.54 12.01
CA ARG A 138 20.87 5.53 10.94
C ARG A 138 19.41 5.31 10.53
N TYR A 139 18.48 5.26 11.48
CA TYR A 139 17.06 5.05 11.22
C TYR A 139 16.47 6.16 10.38
N ARG A 140 16.85 7.41 10.63
CA ARG A 140 16.45 8.55 9.80
C ARG A 140 16.82 8.32 8.32
N LEU A 141 18.08 7.99 8.05
CA LEU A 141 18.56 7.78 6.68
C LEU A 141 17.87 6.58 6.01
N VAL A 142 17.74 5.46 6.73
CA VAL A 142 17.13 4.26 6.18
C VAL A 142 15.61 4.43 6.00
N SER A 143 14.93 5.14 6.91
CA SER A 143 13.50 5.43 6.79
C SER A 143 13.18 6.38 5.63
N GLU A 144 13.98 7.43 5.41
CA GLU A 144 13.82 8.35 4.27
C GLU A 144 14.02 7.62 2.93
N THR A 145 15.08 6.82 2.82
CA THR A 145 15.32 6.01 1.60
C THR A 145 14.24 4.96 1.38
N THR A 146 13.72 4.37 2.45
CA THR A 146 12.61 3.41 2.40
C THR A 146 11.31 4.08 1.95
N LEU A 147 10.96 5.23 2.52
CA LEU A 147 9.78 6.01 2.12
C LEU A 147 9.86 6.43 0.65
N SER A 148 11.02 6.85 0.19
CA SER A 148 11.24 7.18 -1.23
C SER A 148 10.96 5.99 -2.15
N ARG A 149 11.41 4.79 -1.78
CA ARG A 149 11.12 3.55 -2.52
C ARG A 149 9.63 3.19 -2.51
N ILE A 150 8.96 3.35 -1.37
CA ILE A 150 7.51 3.12 -1.25
C ILE A 150 6.75 4.08 -2.17
N VAL A 151 7.11 5.36 -2.16
CA VAL A 151 6.52 6.37 -3.05
C VAL A 151 6.71 6.00 -4.52
N TYR A 152 7.92 5.60 -4.91
CA TYR A 152 8.18 5.12 -6.28
C TYR A 152 7.32 3.91 -6.64
N ALA A 153 7.20 2.92 -5.74
CA ALA A 153 6.37 1.74 -5.95
C ALA A 153 4.88 2.07 -6.09
N ILE A 154 4.38 3.07 -5.34
CA ILE A 154 3.00 3.58 -5.47
C ILE A 154 2.80 4.21 -6.85
N PHE A 155 3.68 5.12 -7.27
CA PHE A 155 3.58 5.76 -8.59
C PHE A 155 3.68 4.74 -9.73
N PHE A 156 4.56 3.76 -9.60
CA PHE A 156 4.68 2.66 -10.55
C PHE A 156 3.37 1.86 -10.64
N SER A 157 2.78 1.50 -9.51
CA SER A 157 1.52 0.74 -9.46
C SER A 157 0.34 1.54 -10.02
N LEU A 158 0.28 2.85 -9.76
CA LEU A 158 -0.70 3.76 -10.37
C LEU A 158 -0.50 3.88 -11.89
N GLY A 159 0.74 3.93 -12.36
CA GLY A 159 1.07 3.89 -13.79
C GLY A 159 0.60 2.59 -14.45
N MET A 160 0.80 1.46 -13.78
CA MET A 160 0.31 0.16 -14.25
C MET A 160 -1.22 0.09 -14.30
N LEU A 161 -1.91 0.69 -13.32
CA LEU A 161 -3.38 0.84 -13.35
C LEU A 161 -3.85 1.66 -14.55
N LEU A 162 -3.18 2.77 -14.84
CA LEU A 162 -3.48 3.59 -16.02
C LEU A 162 -3.27 2.80 -17.32
N ALA A 163 -2.17 2.06 -17.42
CA ALA A 163 -1.89 1.22 -18.58
C ALA A 163 -2.96 0.13 -18.76
N LEU A 164 -3.37 -0.53 -17.68
CA LEU A 164 -4.46 -1.53 -17.70
C LEU A 164 -5.79 -0.90 -18.13
N ALA A 165 -6.11 0.29 -17.65
CA ALA A 165 -7.33 1.00 -18.04
C ALA A 165 -7.34 1.29 -19.54
N ILE A 166 -6.22 1.81 -20.08
CA ILE A 166 -6.05 2.04 -21.52
C ILE A 166 -6.19 0.72 -22.29
N LEU A 167 -5.49 -0.34 -21.86
CA LEU A 167 -5.58 -1.66 -22.50
C LEU A 167 -7.02 -2.20 -22.50
N THR A 168 -7.77 -1.99 -21.42
CA THR A 168 -9.18 -2.40 -21.32
C THR A 168 -10.03 -1.68 -22.34
N VAL A 169 -9.83 -0.37 -22.55
CA VAL A 169 -10.53 0.40 -23.58
C VAL A 169 -10.27 -0.18 -24.97
N PHE A 170 -9.00 -0.47 -25.29
CA PHE A 170 -8.63 -0.97 -26.62
C PHE A 170 -9.00 -2.44 -26.86
N LEU A 171 -8.88 -3.32 -25.87
CA LEU A 171 -9.08 -4.76 -26.05
C LEU A 171 -10.50 -5.23 -25.71
N VAL A 172 -11.22 -4.50 -24.86
CA VAL A 172 -12.60 -4.84 -24.48
C VAL A 172 -13.58 -3.90 -25.15
N PHE A 173 -13.51 -2.61 -24.86
CA PHE A 173 -14.57 -1.68 -25.27
C PHE A 173 -14.58 -1.41 -26.77
N TYR A 174 -13.41 -1.25 -27.40
CA TYR A 174 -13.35 -0.96 -28.83
C TYR A 174 -13.94 -2.09 -29.69
N PRO A 175 -13.58 -3.38 -29.49
CA PRO A 175 -14.24 -4.50 -30.19
C PRO A 175 -15.74 -4.58 -29.90
N LEU A 176 -16.15 -4.35 -28.65
CA LEU A 176 -17.56 -4.42 -28.24
C LEU A 176 -18.38 -3.32 -28.91
N MET A 177 -17.85 -2.10 -29.01
CA MET A 177 -18.47 -0.98 -29.73
C MET A 177 -18.58 -1.28 -31.23
N LYS A 178 -17.53 -1.82 -31.85
CA LYS A 178 -17.53 -2.21 -33.26
C LYS A 178 -18.56 -3.30 -33.55
N ASP A 179 -18.69 -4.29 -32.67
CA ASP A 179 -19.68 -5.35 -32.80
C ASP A 179 -21.11 -4.84 -32.56
N MET A 180 -21.32 -3.93 -31.61
CA MET A 180 -22.62 -3.27 -31.43
C MET A 180 -23.00 -2.43 -32.65
N GLN A 181 -22.05 -1.72 -33.27
CA GLN A 181 -22.28 -1.01 -34.54
C GLN A 181 -22.65 -2.00 -35.66
N ASN A 182 -21.89 -3.07 -35.84
CA ASN A 182 -22.20 -4.11 -36.83
C ASN A 182 -23.56 -4.78 -36.60
N LEU A 183 -23.94 -5.03 -35.34
CA LEU A 183 -25.26 -5.56 -34.97
C LEU A 183 -26.38 -4.56 -35.27
N SER A 184 -26.13 -3.27 -35.02
CA SER A 184 -27.09 -2.20 -35.34
C SER A 184 -27.27 -2.05 -36.86
N GLU A 185 -26.19 -2.13 -37.63
CA GLU A 185 -26.20 -2.08 -39.09
C GLU A 185 -26.83 -3.34 -39.69
N ASN A 186 -26.55 -4.51 -39.14
CA ASN A 186 -27.20 -5.77 -39.53
C ASN A 186 -28.69 -5.74 -39.21
N ARG A 187 -29.11 -5.21 -38.06
CA ARG A 187 -30.54 -5.00 -37.77
C ARG A 187 -31.18 -4.03 -38.76
N ARG A 188 -30.53 -2.90 -39.03
CA ARG A 188 -31.04 -1.89 -39.99
C ARG A 188 -31.16 -2.47 -41.40
N SER A 189 -30.12 -3.14 -41.88
CA SER A 189 -30.12 -3.77 -43.21
C SER A 189 -31.12 -4.93 -43.30
N TRP A 190 -31.32 -5.68 -42.22
CA TRP A 190 -32.36 -6.73 -42.17
C TRP A 190 -33.78 -6.18 -42.18
N ILE A 191 -34.00 -5.02 -41.53
CA ILE A 191 -35.27 -4.27 -41.59
C ILE A 191 -35.51 -3.76 -43.02
N VAL A 192 -34.52 -3.12 -43.63
CA VAL A 192 -34.60 -2.61 -45.02
C VAL A 192 -34.85 -3.76 -46.01
N PHE A 193 -34.20 -4.90 -45.83
CA PHE A 193 -34.41 -6.08 -46.67
C PHE A 193 -35.83 -6.65 -46.53
N LYS A 194 -36.40 -6.64 -45.31
CA LYS A 194 -37.80 -7.03 -45.10
C LYS A 194 -38.78 -6.07 -45.77
N GLU A 195 -38.55 -4.77 -45.69
CA GLU A 195 -39.37 -3.77 -46.40
C GLU A 195 -39.28 -3.97 -47.91
N PHE A 196 -38.08 -4.10 -48.47
CA PHE A 196 -37.89 -4.35 -49.90
C PHE A 196 -38.60 -5.63 -50.38
N LYS A 197 -38.54 -6.71 -49.59
CA LYS A 197 -39.23 -7.97 -49.91
C LYS A 197 -40.76 -7.80 -49.83
N SER A 198 -41.26 -7.03 -48.87
CA SER A 198 -42.68 -6.67 -48.74
C SER A 198 -43.17 -5.88 -49.95
N TYR A 199 -42.43 -4.84 -50.37
CA TYR A 199 -42.75 -4.05 -51.57
C TYR A 199 -42.74 -4.91 -52.86
N LYS A 200 -41.78 -5.83 -52.99
CA LYS A 200 -41.72 -6.76 -54.14
C LYS A 200 -42.90 -7.74 -54.17
N LEU A 201 -43.41 -8.15 -53.02
CA LEU A 201 -44.62 -8.98 -52.90
C LEU A 201 -45.88 -8.18 -53.22
N LYS A 202 -45.97 -6.93 -52.74
CA LYS A 202 -47.11 -6.03 -53.00
C LYS A 202 -47.22 -5.62 -54.47
N ASN A 203 -46.10 -5.36 -55.15
CA ASN A 203 -46.11 -5.09 -56.60
C ASN A 203 -46.38 -6.34 -57.46
N ARG A 204 -46.19 -7.55 -56.92
CA ARG A 204 -46.54 -8.80 -57.60
C ARG A 204 -48.01 -9.16 -57.47
N SER A 205 -48.69 -8.77 -56.40
CA SER A 205 -50.15 -8.97 -56.26
C SER A 205 -50.92 -8.00 -57.16
N VAL A 206 -50.49 -6.74 -57.26
CA VAL A 206 -51.15 -5.73 -58.10
C VAL A 206 -51.08 -6.07 -59.61
N LYS A 207 -50.00 -6.72 -60.07
CA LYS A 207 -49.88 -7.18 -61.48
C LYS A 207 -50.62 -8.49 -61.80
N ARG A 208 -51.24 -9.14 -60.82
CA ARG A 208 -51.97 -10.40 -61.02
C ARG A 208 -53.48 -10.20 -61.11
N ASP A 209 -53.94 -8.97 -60.87
CA ASP A 209 -55.35 -8.55 -60.88
C ASP A 209 -55.68 -7.59 -62.05
N GLU A 210 -54.78 -7.47 -63.04
CA GLU A 210 -55.01 -6.83 -64.36
C GLU A 210 -55.02 -7.90 -65.46
#